data_AF-A0A1Z5STR4-F1
#
_entry.id   AF-A0A1Z5STR4-F1
#
_cell.length_a   1.000
_cell.length_b   1.000
_cell.length_c   1.000
_cell.angle_alpha   90.00
_cell.angle_beta   90.00
_cell.angle_gamma   90.00
#
_symmetry.space_group_name_H-M   'P 1'
#
loop_
_entity.id
_entity.type
_entity.pdbx_description
1 polymer ?
#
loop_
_entity_poly.entity_id
_entity_poly.type
_entity_poly.pdbx_seq_one_letter_code
_entity_poly.pdbx_strand_id
1 'polypeptide(L)'
;MPPKEKYTNPELRDQVKEEIQESDKGGQPGQWSARKAQMMAQEYKKRGGDYNTDKSQQDDSQKNLSKWSEEEWQTKEGSGHAKQEDGTEKRYLPKKAWEQMDDQEKEETDEKKQEESKEGKQFVGNTGKAKEARQEANEEESEQYEKKKSREQRQKASEGQNGKQENDQNDDAELEDDDDDVPDAAEEDEEEAYEDDGEADRDGDEEEDDAVPDDEEEDKADGEAAAEDDGEEAKTGEKRKSGGRQQQNGNAKKQKSTGQGNAPPGKVGSKHMDDNEPAPRGSADRLPKKGQKITWKAMPGFVNGTVTEILTSGKKVDGKDVKASKSDPKLVMKSDSSGKVCVHKPDACFYEEE
;
A
#
# COMPACT_ATOMS: atom_id res chain seq x y z
N MET A 1 -5.33 8.80 1.85
CA MET A 1 -6.11 7.53 1.97
C MET A 1 -7.49 7.80 1.43
N PRO A 2 -8.09 6.87 0.67
CA PRO A 2 -9.41 7.08 0.09
C PRO A 2 -10.46 7.33 1.19
N PRO A 3 -11.49 8.16 0.90
CA PRO A 3 -12.55 8.46 1.85
C PRO A 3 -13.31 7.18 2.25
N LYS A 4 -13.78 7.14 3.50
CA LYS A 4 -14.40 5.96 4.11
C LYS A 4 -15.61 5.44 3.33
N GLU A 5 -16.31 6.32 2.64
CA GLU A 5 -17.50 6.03 1.83
C GLU A 5 -17.22 5.11 0.64
N LYS A 6 -15.96 5.04 0.17
CA LYS A 6 -15.55 4.15 -0.93
C LYS A 6 -15.48 2.67 -0.54
N TYR A 7 -15.69 2.33 0.73
CA TYR A 7 -15.56 0.97 1.27
C TYR A 7 -16.92 0.41 1.69
N THR A 8 -17.22 -0.83 1.31
CA THR A 8 -18.45 -1.55 1.67
C THR A 8 -18.61 -1.71 3.18
N ASN A 9 -17.51 -1.84 3.91
CA ASN A 9 -17.52 -1.85 5.36
C ASN A 9 -16.41 -0.93 5.93
N PRO A 10 -16.71 0.36 6.17
CA PRO A 10 -15.73 1.32 6.65
C PRO A 10 -15.16 0.99 8.04
N GLU A 11 -15.97 0.38 8.90
CA GLU A 11 -15.56 -0.04 10.26
C GLU A 11 -14.57 -1.20 10.20
N LEU A 12 -14.84 -2.21 9.36
CA LEU A 12 -13.92 -3.31 9.11
C LEU A 12 -12.58 -2.80 8.55
N ARG A 13 -12.63 -1.83 7.64
CA ARG A 13 -11.43 -1.21 7.08
C ARG A 13 -10.58 -0.53 8.16
N ASP A 14 -11.22 0.23 9.05
CA ASP A 14 -10.51 0.91 10.14
C ASP A 14 -9.92 -0.11 11.13
N GLN A 15 -10.65 -1.19 11.44
CA GLN A 15 -10.15 -2.28 12.26
C GLN A 15 -8.92 -2.96 11.65
N VAL A 16 -8.96 -3.30 10.36
CA VAL A 16 -7.83 -3.94 9.65
C VAL A 16 -6.64 -2.98 9.57
N LYS A 17 -6.89 -1.70 9.31
CA LYS A 17 -5.85 -0.67 9.27
C LYS A 17 -5.14 -0.57 10.63
N GLU A 18 -5.88 -0.43 11.71
CA GLU A 18 -5.31 -0.31 13.06
C GLU A 18 -4.49 -1.56 13.43
N GLU A 19 -5.03 -2.76 13.16
CA GLU A 19 -4.35 -4.03 13.43
C GLU A 19 -3.00 -4.13 12.69
N ILE A 20 -2.96 -3.74 11.42
CA ILE A 20 -1.75 -3.81 10.61
C ILE A 20 -0.78 -2.68 10.96
N GLN A 21 -1.28 -1.51 11.33
CA GLN A 21 -0.45 -0.41 11.80
C GLN A 21 0.29 -0.80 13.08
N GLU A 22 -0.38 -1.47 14.03
CA GLU A 22 0.22 -1.96 15.28
C GLU A 22 1.13 -3.18 15.09
N SER A 23 0.96 -3.93 14.00
CA SER A 23 1.83 -5.05 13.68
C SER A 23 3.29 -4.63 13.44
N ASP A 24 4.21 -5.51 13.79
CA ASP A 24 5.63 -5.46 13.42
C ASP A 24 5.91 -5.93 11.99
N LYS A 25 4.87 -6.35 11.25
CA LYS A 25 4.98 -6.77 9.85
C LYS A 25 4.89 -5.57 8.92
N GLY A 26 5.78 -5.53 7.94
CA GLY A 26 5.82 -4.48 6.93
C GLY A 26 6.37 -3.14 7.44
N GLY A 27 6.91 -3.05 8.66
CA GLY A 27 7.50 -1.83 9.21
C GLY A 27 7.46 -1.82 10.74
N GLN A 28 7.90 -0.73 11.36
CA GLN A 28 7.84 -0.62 12.82
C GLN A 28 6.38 -0.57 13.32
N PRO A 29 6.09 -1.19 14.49
CA PRO A 29 4.79 -1.05 15.16
C PRO A 29 4.38 0.41 15.34
N GLY A 30 3.13 0.74 15.00
CA GLY A 30 2.57 2.09 15.05
C GLY A 30 2.84 2.95 13.81
N GLN A 31 3.76 2.55 12.93
CA GLN A 31 4.05 3.27 11.68
C GLN A 31 3.26 2.70 10.50
N TRP A 32 2.87 3.58 9.58
CA TRP A 32 2.23 3.22 8.32
C TRP A 32 3.27 3.17 7.20
N SER A 33 3.31 2.08 6.44
CA SER A 33 4.25 1.86 5.34
C SER A 33 3.52 1.34 4.10
N ALA A 34 4.17 1.39 2.92
CA ALA A 34 3.61 0.83 1.69
C ALA A 34 3.28 -0.66 1.81
N ARG A 35 4.16 -1.46 2.43
CA ARG A 35 3.93 -2.90 2.64
C ARG A 35 2.74 -3.16 3.57
N LYS A 36 2.53 -2.31 4.57
CA LYS A 36 1.35 -2.35 5.45
C LYS A 36 0.06 -1.99 4.71
N ALA A 37 0.10 -1.02 3.81
CA ALA A 37 -1.05 -0.69 2.97
C ALA A 37 -1.47 -1.87 2.07
N GLN A 38 -0.50 -2.57 1.46
CA GLN A 38 -0.76 -3.78 0.69
C GLN A 38 -1.41 -4.88 1.55
N MET A 39 -0.85 -5.15 2.74
CA MET A 39 -1.43 -6.14 3.65
C MET A 39 -2.84 -5.76 4.12
N MET A 40 -3.12 -4.47 4.30
CA MET A 40 -4.46 -3.99 4.68
C MET A 40 -5.49 -4.23 3.60
N ALA A 41 -5.14 -3.96 2.34
CA ALA A 41 -6.03 -4.26 1.23
C ALA A 41 -6.36 -5.75 1.14
N GLN A 42 -5.35 -6.62 1.26
CA GLN A 42 -5.52 -8.07 1.23
C GLN A 42 -6.39 -8.58 2.40
N GLU A 43 -6.09 -8.15 3.63
CA GLU A 43 -6.81 -8.61 4.83
C GLU A 43 -8.24 -8.04 4.89
N TYR A 44 -8.46 -6.82 4.41
CA TYR A 44 -9.78 -6.23 4.27
C TYR A 44 -10.64 -7.03 3.27
N LYS A 45 -10.10 -7.34 2.09
CA LYS A 45 -10.77 -8.21 1.10
C LYS A 45 -11.07 -9.60 1.67
N LYS A 46 -10.09 -10.20 2.34
CA LYS A 46 -10.23 -11.52 2.97
C LYS A 46 -11.32 -11.57 4.04
N ARG A 47 -11.56 -10.47 4.75
CA ARG A 47 -12.63 -10.36 5.76
C ARG A 47 -13.98 -9.97 5.17
N GLY A 48 -14.14 -10.04 3.85
CA GLY A 48 -15.38 -9.75 3.15
C GLY A 48 -15.65 -8.27 2.95
N GLY A 49 -14.63 -7.42 3.11
CA GLY A 49 -14.71 -6.01 2.76
C GLY A 49 -14.48 -5.80 1.27
N ASP A 50 -15.35 -5.03 0.62
CA ASP A 50 -15.21 -4.64 -0.78
C ASP A 50 -15.22 -3.10 -0.92
N TYR A 51 -15.21 -2.58 -2.14
CA TYR A 51 -15.28 -1.17 -2.46
C TYR A 51 -16.67 -0.82 -3.01
N ASN A 52 -17.32 0.20 -2.46
CA ASN A 52 -18.61 0.71 -2.93
C ASN A 52 -18.49 1.58 -4.19
N THR A 53 -17.31 1.63 -4.82
CA THR A 53 -17.13 2.46 -6.00
C THR A 53 -17.79 1.72 -7.17
N ASP A 54 -19.02 2.13 -7.47
CA ASP A 54 -19.70 1.75 -8.71
C ASP A 54 -18.74 2.02 -9.89
N LYS A 55 -18.63 1.09 -10.84
CA LYS A 55 -17.71 1.26 -12.01
C LYS A 55 -17.99 2.57 -12.77
N SER A 56 -19.19 3.13 -12.62
CA SER A 56 -19.58 4.44 -13.17
C SER A 56 -19.00 5.65 -12.43
N GLN A 57 -18.54 5.51 -11.20
CA GLN A 57 -17.98 6.55 -10.32
C GLN A 57 -16.44 6.46 -10.18
N GLN A 58 -15.79 5.59 -10.96
CA GLN A 58 -14.33 5.56 -11.03
C GLN A 58 -13.83 6.91 -11.55
N ASP A 59 -12.80 7.47 -10.90
CA ASP A 59 -12.08 8.62 -11.44
C ASP A 59 -11.24 8.18 -12.66
N ASP A 60 -10.78 9.15 -13.45
CA ASP A 60 -10.10 8.84 -14.71
C ASP A 60 -8.80 8.05 -14.51
N SER A 61 -8.11 8.20 -13.37
CA SER A 61 -6.91 7.41 -13.08
C SER A 61 -7.27 5.94 -12.80
N GLN A 62 -8.39 5.66 -12.14
CA GLN A 62 -8.88 4.29 -11.91
C GLN A 62 -9.37 3.62 -13.19
N LYS A 63 -10.01 4.39 -14.08
CA LYS A 63 -10.37 3.90 -15.42
C LYS A 63 -9.12 3.57 -16.23
N ASN A 64 -8.12 4.46 -16.21
CA ASN A 64 -6.86 4.24 -16.93
C ASN A 64 -6.10 3.03 -16.39
N LEU A 65 -6.08 2.81 -15.06
CA LEU A 65 -5.51 1.58 -14.47
C LEU A 65 -6.25 0.32 -14.90
N SER A 66 -7.58 0.38 -14.97
CA SER A 66 -8.39 -0.77 -15.40
C SER A 66 -8.09 -1.11 -16.87
N LYS A 67 -8.11 -0.10 -17.75
CA LYS A 67 -7.73 -0.25 -19.16
C LYS A 67 -6.31 -0.80 -19.30
N TRP A 68 -5.36 -0.21 -18.58
CA TRP A 68 -3.96 -0.65 -18.58
C TRP A 68 -3.77 -2.10 -18.14
N SER A 69 -4.58 -2.57 -17.18
CA SER A 69 -4.56 -3.98 -16.75
C SER A 69 -5.28 -4.94 -17.70
N GLU A 70 -6.17 -4.43 -18.56
CA GLU A 70 -6.85 -5.19 -19.61
C GLU A 70 -5.99 -5.28 -20.88
N GLU A 71 -5.03 -4.37 -21.07
CA GLU A 71 -4.09 -4.38 -22.19
C GLU A 71 -3.19 -5.64 -22.16
N GLU A 72 -3.00 -6.27 -23.31
CA GLU A 72 -2.06 -7.39 -23.46
C GLU A 72 -0.63 -6.85 -23.59
N TRP A 73 0.09 -6.74 -22.47
CA TRP A 73 1.48 -6.27 -22.45
C TRP A 73 2.48 -7.38 -22.81
N GLN A 74 3.34 -7.11 -23.79
CA GLN A 74 4.30 -8.10 -24.27
C GLN A 74 5.58 -7.49 -24.84
N THR A 75 6.60 -8.32 -25.01
CA THR A 75 7.80 -8.02 -25.79
C THR A 75 7.57 -8.22 -27.30
N LYS A 76 8.53 -7.80 -28.13
CA LYS A 76 8.49 -8.00 -29.61
C LYS A 76 8.18 -9.44 -30.01
N GLU A 77 8.61 -10.43 -29.23
CA GLU A 77 8.42 -11.86 -29.49
C GLU A 77 7.11 -12.45 -28.92
N GLY A 78 6.30 -11.62 -28.25
CA GLY A 78 5.06 -12.05 -27.60
C GLY A 78 5.25 -12.63 -26.20
N SER A 79 6.44 -12.52 -25.60
CA SER A 79 6.66 -12.93 -24.21
C SER A 79 6.23 -11.85 -23.23
N GLY A 80 5.54 -12.23 -22.15
CA GLY A 80 5.21 -11.36 -21.03
C GLY A 80 6.40 -11.01 -20.12
N HIS A 81 7.58 -11.61 -20.34
CA HIS A 81 8.77 -11.38 -19.52
C HIS A 81 9.81 -10.53 -20.27
N ALA A 82 9.99 -9.28 -19.83
CA ALA A 82 10.91 -8.33 -20.46
C ALA A 82 12.38 -8.49 -20.00
N LYS A 83 12.60 -8.94 -18.77
CA LYS A 83 13.94 -9.04 -18.18
C LYS A 83 14.69 -10.28 -18.70
N GLN A 84 15.95 -10.14 -19.05
CA GLN A 84 16.77 -11.23 -19.55
C GLN A 84 17.75 -11.72 -18.48
N GLU A 85 18.24 -12.96 -18.61
CA GLU A 85 19.18 -13.56 -17.65
C GLU A 85 20.54 -12.86 -17.59
N ASP A 86 20.92 -12.20 -18.69
CA ASP A 86 22.12 -11.38 -18.83
C ASP A 86 21.98 -9.96 -18.24
N GLY A 87 20.80 -9.64 -17.70
CA GLY A 87 20.50 -8.38 -17.02
C GLY A 87 20.04 -7.25 -17.95
N THR A 88 19.98 -7.49 -19.26
CA THR A 88 19.34 -6.56 -20.19
C THR A 88 17.82 -6.71 -20.13
N GLU A 89 17.13 -5.72 -20.65
CA GLU A 89 15.68 -5.68 -20.68
C GLU A 89 15.22 -5.44 -22.11
N LYS A 90 14.23 -6.22 -22.55
CA LYS A 90 13.52 -6.03 -23.81
C LYS A 90 12.51 -4.91 -23.67
N ARG A 91 12.10 -4.32 -24.79
CA ARG A 91 11.02 -3.34 -24.80
C ARG A 91 9.70 -4.04 -24.46
N TYR A 92 8.97 -3.44 -23.54
CA TYR A 92 7.67 -3.91 -23.10
C TYR A 92 6.60 -2.90 -23.51
N LEU A 93 5.69 -3.31 -24.40
CA LEU A 93 4.65 -2.46 -24.98
C LEU A 93 3.34 -3.26 -25.14
N PRO A 94 2.18 -2.58 -25.22
CA PRO A 94 0.92 -3.22 -25.56
C PRO A 94 1.01 -3.93 -26.92
N LYS A 95 0.38 -5.09 -27.04
CA LYS A 95 0.32 -5.88 -28.28
C LYS A 95 -0.19 -5.08 -29.47
N LYS A 96 -1.25 -4.28 -29.29
CA LYS A 96 -1.78 -3.39 -30.33
C LYS A 96 -0.75 -2.38 -30.82
N ALA A 97 0.05 -1.81 -29.92
CA ALA A 97 1.13 -0.91 -30.31
C ALA A 97 2.20 -1.64 -31.15
N TRP A 98 2.49 -2.90 -30.84
CA TRP A 98 3.35 -3.73 -31.68
C TRP A 98 2.74 -4.04 -33.05
N GLU A 99 1.42 -4.15 -33.19
CA GLU A 99 0.75 -4.41 -34.47
C GLU A 99 0.75 -3.19 -35.40
N GLN A 100 0.76 -1.98 -34.85
CA GLN A 100 0.81 -0.72 -35.60
C GLN A 100 2.22 -0.33 -36.09
N MET A 101 3.26 -1.01 -35.62
CA MET A 101 4.65 -0.78 -36.05
C MET A 101 5.09 -1.79 -37.12
N ASP A 102 6.03 -1.39 -37.98
CA ASP A 102 6.71 -2.33 -38.88
C ASP A 102 7.89 -3.04 -38.19
N ASP A 103 8.32 -4.19 -38.72
CA ASP A 103 9.36 -5.02 -38.07
C ASP A 103 10.68 -4.28 -37.82
N GLN A 104 11.02 -3.29 -38.65
CA GLN A 104 12.22 -2.47 -38.49
C GLN A 104 12.06 -1.50 -37.33
N GLU A 105 10.93 -0.80 -37.23
CA GLU A 105 10.61 0.07 -36.10
C GLU A 105 10.56 -0.70 -34.78
N LYS A 106 10.03 -1.93 -34.81
CA LYS A 106 10.00 -2.81 -33.64
C LYS A 106 11.39 -3.21 -33.16
N GLU A 107 12.28 -3.50 -34.11
CA GLU A 107 13.67 -3.83 -33.80
C GLU A 107 14.42 -2.64 -33.22
N GLU A 108 14.28 -1.46 -33.83
CA GLU A 108 14.98 -0.25 -33.39
C GLU A 108 14.60 0.13 -31.95
N THR A 109 13.31 0.05 -31.59
CA THR A 109 12.87 0.39 -30.23
C THR A 109 13.31 -0.64 -29.18
N ASP A 110 13.39 -1.92 -29.56
CA ASP A 110 13.84 -3.01 -28.70
C ASP A 110 15.36 -3.00 -28.51
N GLU A 111 16.12 -2.84 -29.60
CA GLU A 111 17.57 -2.70 -29.58
C GLU A 111 17.99 -1.51 -28.71
N LYS A 112 17.34 -0.36 -28.88
CA LYS A 112 17.60 0.81 -28.02
C LYS A 112 17.39 0.49 -26.53
N LYS A 113 16.35 -0.27 -26.18
CA LYS A 113 16.07 -0.67 -24.79
C LYS A 113 17.13 -1.64 -24.27
N GLN A 114 17.54 -2.60 -25.09
CA GLN A 114 18.59 -3.56 -24.72
C GLN A 114 19.96 -2.90 -24.56
N GLU A 115 20.36 -2.02 -25.48
CA GLU A 115 21.63 -1.30 -25.42
C GLU A 115 21.72 -0.40 -24.18
N GLU A 116 20.70 0.43 -23.96
CA GLU A 116 20.71 1.37 -22.84
C GLU A 116 20.53 0.67 -21.48
N SER A 117 19.77 -0.43 -21.41
CA SER A 117 19.70 -1.26 -20.19
C SER A 117 21.04 -1.94 -19.90
N LYS A 118 21.77 -2.36 -20.94
CA LYS A 118 23.15 -2.88 -20.82
C LYS A 118 24.14 -1.84 -20.33
N GLU A 119 23.94 -0.56 -20.69
CA GLU A 119 24.68 0.57 -20.14
C GLU A 119 24.33 0.88 -18.67
N GLY A 120 23.36 0.17 -18.09
CA GLY A 120 22.92 0.33 -16.71
C GLY A 120 21.89 1.44 -16.51
N LYS A 121 21.26 1.94 -17.59
CA LYS A 121 20.17 2.91 -17.48
C LYS A 121 18.90 2.19 -17.03
N GLN A 122 18.38 2.57 -15.87
CA GLN A 122 17.14 2.02 -15.33
C GLN A 122 15.93 2.41 -16.21
N PHE A 123 15.90 3.64 -16.73
CA PHE A 123 14.82 4.13 -17.58
C PHE A 123 15.33 4.45 -18.98
N VAL A 124 14.62 3.96 -19.99
CA VAL A 124 14.95 4.10 -21.42
C VAL A 124 13.67 4.47 -22.17
N GLY A 125 13.62 5.70 -22.67
CA GLY A 125 12.46 6.21 -23.38
C GLY A 125 12.12 5.42 -24.64
N ASN A 126 10.83 5.37 -24.97
CA ASN A 126 10.35 4.82 -26.25
C ASN A 126 10.92 5.65 -27.42
N THR A 127 11.14 5.00 -28.58
CA THR A 127 11.38 5.74 -29.83
C THR A 127 10.14 6.56 -30.20
N GLY A 128 10.31 7.56 -31.09
CA GLY A 128 9.17 8.39 -31.52
C GLY A 128 8.01 7.55 -32.05
N LYS A 129 8.33 6.54 -32.87
CA LYS A 129 7.36 5.60 -33.42
C LYS A 129 6.69 4.70 -32.38
N ALA A 130 7.46 4.15 -31.45
CA ALA A 130 6.88 3.38 -30.36
C ALA A 130 6.01 4.23 -29.42
N LYS A 131 6.30 5.53 -29.30
CA LYS A 131 5.45 6.47 -28.56
C LYS A 131 4.15 6.77 -29.31
N GLU A 132 4.21 7.04 -30.61
CA GLU A 132 3.05 7.24 -31.48
C GLU A 132 2.15 5.99 -31.47
N ALA A 133 2.71 4.80 -31.75
CA ALA A 133 1.96 3.55 -31.78
C ALA A 133 1.29 3.21 -30.43
N ARG A 134 1.93 3.56 -29.30
CA ARG A 134 1.32 3.40 -27.97
C ARG A 134 0.15 4.36 -27.77
N GLN A 135 0.29 5.61 -28.21
CA GLN A 135 -0.78 6.59 -28.09
C GLN A 135 -1.99 6.18 -28.92
N GLU A 136 -1.78 5.76 -30.16
CA GLU A 136 -2.84 5.28 -31.06
C GLU A 136 -3.52 4.02 -30.50
N ALA A 137 -2.75 3.05 -30.01
CA ALA A 137 -3.32 1.85 -29.38
C ALA A 137 -4.20 2.17 -28.17
N ASN A 138 -3.80 3.16 -27.36
CA ASN A 138 -4.58 3.59 -26.20
C ASN A 138 -5.86 4.32 -26.62
N GLU A 139 -5.79 5.16 -27.65
CA GLU A 139 -6.96 5.87 -28.20
C GLU A 139 -7.98 4.88 -28.77
N GLU A 140 -7.54 3.92 -29.61
CA GLU A 140 -8.40 2.87 -30.15
C GLU A 140 -9.06 2.03 -29.05
N GLU A 141 -8.33 1.66 -28.00
CA GLU A 141 -8.92 0.95 -26.86
C GLU A 141 -9.89 1.80 -26.05
N SER A 142 -9.60 3.08 -25.88
CA SER A 142 -10.49 4.00 -25.19
C SER A 142 -11.83 4.11 -25.93
N GLU A 143 -11.81 4.18 -27.26
CA GLU A 143 -13.00 4.21 -28.10
C GLU A 143 -13.78 2.89 -28.00
N GLN A 144 -13.08 1.75 -28.06
CA GLN A 144 -13.69 0.43 -27.91
C GLN A 144 -14.35 0.27 -26.53
N TYR A 145 -13.70 0.73 -25.47
CA TYR A 145 -14.22 0.70 -24.11
C TYR A 145 -15.49 1.55 -23.98
N GLU A 146 -15.49 2.79 -24.48
CA GLU A 146 -16.67 3.65 -24.43
C GLU A 146 -17.82 3.09 -25.28
N LYS A 147 -17.53 2.50 -26.44
CA LYS A 147 -18.53 1.82 -27.28
C LYS A 147 -19.15 0.61 -26.55
N LYS A 148 -18.33 -0.21 -25.88
CA LYS A 148 -18.79 -1.36 -25.08
C LYS A 148 -19.68 -0.91 -23.92
N LYS A 149 -19.26 0.12 -23.19
CA LYS A 149 -20.01 0.69 -22.07
C LYS A 149 -21.36 1.27 -22.50
N SER A 150 -21.39 1.97 -23.63
CA SER A 150 -22.62 2.48 -24.24
C SER A 150 -23.58 1.35 -24.64
N ARG A 151 -23.06 0.27 -25.24
CA ARG A 151 -23.86 -0.92 -25.58
C ARG A 151 -24.47 -1.58 -24.35
N GLU A 152 -23.67 -1.77 -23.29
CA GLU A 152 -24.12 -2.38 -22.03
C GLU A 152 -25.19 -1.54 -21.32
N GLN A 153 -25.07 -0.20 -21.36
CA GLN A 153 -26.10 0.70 -20.83
C GLN A 153 -27.42 0.61 -21.61
N ARG A 154 -27.36 0.54 -22.95
CA ARG A 154 -28.55 0.36 -23.80
C ARG A 154 -29.24 -0.98 -23.53
N GLN A 155 -28.47 -2.05 -23.34
CA GLN A 155 -29.01 -3.38 -23.02
C GLN A 155 -29.73 -3.39 -21.67
N LYS A 156 -29.11 -2.82 -20.63
CA LYS A 156 -29.75 -2.69 -19.30
C LYS A 156 -31.00 -1.82 -19.31
N ALA A 157 -31.05 -0.78 -20.15
CA ALA A 157 -32.24 0.04 -20.34
C ALA A 157 -33.39 -0.75 -20.99
N SER A 158 -33.06 -1.63 -21.95
CA SER A 158 -34.06 -2.48 -22.63
C SER A 158 -34.62 -3.60 -21.72
N GLU A 159 -33.81 -4.18 -20.84
CA GLU A 159 -34.25 -5.21 -19.88
C GLU A 159 -35.14 -4.64 -18.76
N GLY A 160 -34.95 -3.36 -18.38
CA GLY A 160 -35.78 -2.67 -17.40
C GLY A 160 -37.19 -2.29 -17.87
N GLN A 161 -37.47 -2.37 -19.18
CA GLN A 161 -38.77 -1.97 -19.76
C GLN A 161 -39.77 -3.12 -19.94
N ASN A 162 -39.39 -4.38 -19.71
CA ASN A 162 -40.32 -5.51 -19.91
C ASN A 162 -41.29 -5.77 -18.72
N GLY A 163 -41.44 -4.80 -17.82
CA GLY A 163 -42.27 -4.88 -16.60
C GLY A 163 -43.52 -3.98 -16.58
N LYS A 164 -43.90 -3.30 -17.68
CA LYS A 164 -45.11 -2.45 -17.67
C LYS A 164 -45.78 -2.28 -19.04
N GLN A 165 -46.68 -3.22 -19.30
CA GLN A 165 -48.00 -3.08 -19.94
C GLN A 165 -48.12 -2.65 -21.42
N GLU A 166 -48.67 -3.61 -22.18
CA GLU A 166 -49.64 -3.53 -23.28
C GLU A 166 -49.86 -2.20 -24.04
N ASN A 167 -49.67 -2.33 -25.37
CA ASN A 167 -50.50 -1.82 -26.46
C ASN A 167 -50.59 -0.29 -26.65
N ASP A 168 -49.81 0.24 -27.61
CA ASP A 168 -50.36 1.11 -28.64
C ASP A 168 -49.46 1.14 -29.89
N GLN A 169 -50.07 1.42 -31.03
CA GLN A 169 -49.61 1.13 -32.38
C GLN A 169 -48.59 2.14 -32.93
N ASN A 170 -47.77 1.63 -33.86
CA ASN A 170 -47.08 2.30 -34.97
C ASN A 170 -46.31 3.59 -34.67
N ASP A 171 -44.99 3.56 -34.87
CA ASP A 171 -44.40 4.42 -35.90
C ASP A 171 -43.04 3.87 -36.36
N ASP A 172 -42.90 3.94 -37.68
CA ASP A 172 -41.87 3.47 -38.59
C ASP A 172 -40.60 4.34 -38.46
N ALA A 173 -39.44 3.73 -38.26
CA ALA A 173 -38.14 4.33 -38.55
C ALA A 173 -37.08 3.23 -38.66
N GLU A 174 -36.77 2.87 -39.91
CA GLU A 174 -35.67 1.98 -40.30
C GLU A 174 -34.32 2.44 -39.76
N LEU A 175 -33.57 1.52 -39.15
CA LEU A 175 -32.11 1.54 -39.16
C LEU A 175 -31.60 0.10 -39.29
N GLU A 176 -30.79 -0.09 -40.32
CA GLU A 176 -30.34 -1.36 -40.88
C GLU A 176 -29.65 -2.26 -39.85
N ASP A 177 -30.17 -3.49 -39.74
CA ASP A 177 -29.56 -4.63 -39.07
C ASP A 177 -28.35 -5.12 -39.90
N ASP A 178 -27.14 -4.90 -39.40
CA ASP A 178 -25.98 -5.72 -39.77
C ASP A 178 -25.92 -6.91 -38.79
N ASP A 179 -26.59 -7.98 -39.22
CA ASP A 179 -26.47 -9.34 -38.71
C ASP A 179 -25.02 -9.85 -38.91
N ASP A 180 -24.21 -9.82 -37.85
CA ASP A 180 -23.07 -10.73 -37.72
C ASP A 180 -23.36 -11.71 -36.57
N ASP A 181 -24.00 -12.81 -36.97
CA ASP A 181 -24.26 -14.03 -36.23
C ASP A 181 -22.92 -14.68 -35.83
N VAL A 182 -22.61 -14.70 -34.52
CA VAL A 182 -21.56 -15.58 -33.97
C VAL A 182 -22.21 -16.44 -32.88
N PRO A 183 -22.17 -17.77 -33.02
CA PRO A 183 -22.98 -18.67 -32.21
C PRO A 183 -22.54 -18.75 -30.75
N ASP A 184 -23.55 -18.80 -29.88
CA ASP A 184 -23.51 -19.15 -28.46
C ASP A 184 -22.77 -20.50 -28.27
N ALA A 185 -21.52 -20.42 -27.84
CA ALA A 185 -20.76 -21.58 -27.36
C ALA A 185 -20.85 -21.59 -25.83
N ALA A 186 -21.57 -22.59 -25.33
CA ALA A 186 -21.63 -22.94 -23.93
C ALA A 186 -20.23 -23.15 -23.36
N GLU A 187 -19.84 -22.35 -22.37
CA GLU A 187 -18.66 -22.60 -21.55
C GLU A 187 -19.10 -23.29 -20.26
N GLU A 188 -18.61 -24.52 -20.12
CA GLU A 188 -18.71 -25.37 -18.96
C GLU A 188 -17.85 -24.79 -17.82
N ASP A 189 -18.35 -24.97 -16.60
CA ASP A 189 -17.73 -24.64 -15.33
C ASP A 189 -16.48 -25.51 -15.11
N GLU A 190 -15.29 -24.96 -15.34
CA GLU A 190 -14.03 -25.53 -14.83
C GLU A 190 -13.30 -24.49 -13.96
N GLU A 191 -13.32 -24.75 -12.65
CA GLU A 191 -12.47 -24.09 -11.66
C GLU A 191 -10.99 -24.40 -11.94
N GLU A 192 -10.19 -23.39 -12.28
CA GLU A 192 -8.73 -23.49 -12.20
C GLU A 192 -8.13 -22.31 -11.43
N ALA A 193 -7.21 -22.67 -10.54
CA ALA A 193 -6.67 -21.86 -9.48
C ALA A 193 -5.73 -20.77 -9.99
N TYR A 194 -5.95 -19.52 -9.56
CA TYR A 194 -5.01 -18.43 -9.76
C TYR A 194 -3.84 -18.56 -8.79
N GLU A 195 -2.63 -18.73 -9.31
CA GLU A 195 -1.40 -18.47 -8.57
C GLU A 195 -1.06 -16.98 -8.68
N ASP A 196 -0.86 -16.37 -7.51
CA ASP A 196 -0.55 -14.94 -7.27
C ASP A 196 0.95 -14.70 -7.41
N ASP A 197 1.39 -14.10 -8.52
CA ASP A 197 2.76 -13.60 -8.72
C ASP A 197 2.80 -12.07 -8.92
N GLY A 198 2.20 -11.35 -7.96
CA GLY A 198 2.24 -9.89 -7.94
C GLY A 198 3.61 -9.30 -7.56
N GLU A 199 4.50 -9.10 -8.54
CA GLU A 199 5.50 -8.03 -8.53
C GLU A 199 4.92 -6.84 -9.33
N ALA A 200 4.48 -5.81 -8.62
CA ALA A 200 3.96 -4.58 -9.23
C ALA A 200 5.13 -3.66 -9.61
N ASP A 201 5.50 -3.66 -10.90
CA ASP A 201 6.31 -2.60 -11.48
C ASP A 201 5.50 -1.29 -11.50
N ARG A 202 6.05 -0.27 -10.84
CA ARG A 202 5.54 1.10 -10.86
C ARG A 202 6.12 1.79 -12.09
N ASP A 203 5.38 1.80 -13.19
CA ASP A 203 5.56 2.83 -14.21
C ASP A 203 4.95 4.13 -13.68
N GLY A 204 5.80 4.91 -13.00
CA GLY A 204 5.53 6.31 -12.68
C GLY A 204 5.93 7.18 -13.86
N ASP A 205 4.99 7.38 -14.78
CA ASP A 205 5.01 8.49 -15.74
C ASP A 205 4.37 9.69 -15.01
N GLU A 206 5.19 10.44 -14.28
CA GLU A 206 4.85 11.76 -13.76
C GLU A 206 5.33 12.81 -14.76
N GLU A 207 4.39 13.55 -15.35
CA GLU A 207 4.57 14.89 -15.94
C GLU A 207 3.22 15.63 -15.74
N GLU A 208 3.06 16.89 -15.35
CA GLU A 208 3.78 17.90 -14.56
C GLU A 208 2.78 19.10 -14.54
N ASP A 209 2.33 19.63 -13.38
CA ASP A 209 1.89 21.04 -13.22
C ASP A 209 1.18 21.33 -11.87
N ASP A 210 1.92 21.91 -10.91
CA ASP A 210 1.35 22.96 -10.05
C ASP A 210 2.51 23.71 -9.36
N ALA A 211 3.16 24.58 -10.14
CA ALA A 211 4.07 25.58 -9.61
C ALA A 211 3.26 26.69 -8.93
N VAL A 212 3.40 26.75 -7.62
CA VAL A 212 2.95 27.82 -6.73
C VAL A 212 3.55 29.15 -7.21
N PRO A 213 2.76 30.23 -7.41
CA PRO A 213 3.32 31.56 -7.60
C PRO A 213 3.91 32.07 -6.28
N ASP A 214 5.23 32.22 -6.27
CA ASP A 214 6.02 32.90 -5.25
C ASP A 214 5.90 34.42 -5.51
N ASP A 215 5.31 35.13 -4.55
CA ASP A 215 5.17 36.59 -4.52
C ASP A 215 6.29 37.14 -3.61
N GLU A 216 7.48 37.34 -4.18
CA GLU A 216 8.50 38.22 -3.62
C GLU A 216 8.62 39.47 -4.52
N GLU A 217 8.04 40.59 -4.06
CA GLU A 217 8.42 41.92 -4.52
C GLU A 217 9.55 42.49 -3.65
N GLU A 218 10.51 43.05 -4.37
CA GLU A 218 11.83 43.47 -3.94
C GLU A 218 11.79 44.70 -3.02
N ASP A 219 12.80 44.87 -2.16
CA ASP A 219 13.49 46.16 -2.16
C ASP A 219 14.97 46.01 -1.78
N LYS A 220 15.79 46.71 -2.55
CA LYS A 220 17.23 46.48 -2.74
C LYS A 220 18.13 47.27 -1.79
N ALA A 221 19.33 46.70 -1.59
CA ALA A 221 20.69 47.28 -1.62
C ALA A 221 20.92 48.65 -0.94
N ASP A 222 22.00 48.90 -0.18
CA ASP A 222 23.41 48.70 -0.51
C ASP A 222 24.30 49.17 0.68
N GLY A 223 25.58 48.79 0.69
CA GLY A 223 26.67 49.70 1.10
C GLY A 223 27.16 49.79 2.56
N GLU A 224 28.27 49.07 2.83
CA GLU A 224 29.51 49.45 3.56
C GLU A 224 29.56 50.34 4.85
N ALA A 225 30.20 49.75 5.86
CA ALA A 225 31.33 50.24 6.70
C ALA A 225 31.22 51.45 7.67
N ALA A 226 31.61 51.13 8.92
CA ALA A 226 32.44 51.88 9.88
C ALA A 226 31.82 52.85 10.91
N ALA A 227 32.38 52.71 12.14
CA ALA A 227 32.62 53.68 13.21
C ALA A 227 31.51 54.02 14.25
N GLU A 228 31.84 53.61 15.49
CA GLU A 228 31.82 54.31 16.79
C GLU A 228 30.66 55.20 17.30
N ASP A 229 30.42 55.01 18.61
CA ASP A 229 30.20 56.01 19.66
C ASP A 229 28.78 56.52 20.03
N ASP A 230 28.54 56.43 21.34
CA ASP A 230 27.79 57.29 22.27
C ASP A 230 26.27 57.54 22.24
N GLY A 231 25.75 57.67 23.47
CA GLY A 231 24.62 58.55 23.83
C GLY A 231 23.24 57.89 23.91
N GLU A 232 22.81 57.35 25.05
CA GLU A 232 22.18 58.06 26.18
C GLU A 232 20.63 58.19 26.07
N GLU A 233 19.97 57.70 27.12
CA GLU A 233 18.65 57.99 27.72
C GLU A 233 17.53 58.68 26.87
N ALA A 234 16.23 58.40 27.00
CA ALA A 234 15.46 58.20 28.23
C ALA A 234 13.94 57.99 27.93
N LYS A 235 13.26 57.25 28.82
CA LYS A 235 11.88 57.50 29.37
C LYS A 235 10.69 57.20 28.43
N THR A 236 9.56 56.60 28.82
CA THR A 236 8.90 56.19 30.08
C THR A 236 7.64 55.38 29.72
N GLY A 237 7.16 54.44 30.57
CA GLY A 237 5.85 53.82 30.31
C GLY A 237 5.39 52.59 31.12
N GLU A 238 5.79 52.50 32.38
CA GLU A 238 5.37 51.62 33.49
C GLU A 238 4.01 50.85 33.45
N LYS A 239 4.06 49.53 33.79
CA LYS A 239 3.16 48.67 34.64
C LYS A 239 3.13 47.23 34.11
N ARG A 240 3.25 46.11 34.83
CA ARG A 240 3.27 45.74 36.26
C ARG A 240 3.93 44.36 36.43
N LYS A 241 4.58 44.16 37.58
CA LYS A 241 5.37 43.00 38.02
C LYS A 241 4.51 41.97 38.77
N SER A 242 4.72 40.68 38.51
CA SER A 242 4.56 39.54 39.45
C SER A 242 4.67 38.25 38.63
N GLY A 243 5.55 37.28 38.86
CA GLY A 243 6.56 37.03 39.87
C GLY A 243 7.31 35.78 39.41
N GLY A 244 8.64 35.77 39.56
CA GLY A 244 9.47 34.67 39.10
C GLY A 244 9.29 33.41 39.94
N ARG A 245 9.38 32.25 39.29
CA ARG A 245 9.85 31.02 39.94
C ARG A 245 10.53 30.09 38.93
N GLN A 246 11.84 30.30 38.85
CA GLN A 246 12.88 29.28 38.99
C GLN A 246 12.64 27.92 38.32
N GLN A 247 13.35 27.75 37.21
CA GLN A 247 13.66 26.52 36.53
C GLN A 247 14.34 25.54 37.52
N GLN A 248 13.70 24.40 37.78
CA GLN A 248 14.33 23.26 38.41
C GLN A 248 14.25 22.05 37.47
N ASN A 249 15.44 21.58 37.09
CA ASN A 249 15.70 20.28 36.51
C ASN A 249 15.11 19.19 37.42
N GLY A 250 14.08 18.52 36.93
CA GLY A 250 13.54 17.28 37.50
C GLY A 250 13.65 16.17 36.47
N ASN A 251 14.66 15.32 36.63
CA ASN A 251 14.83 14.06 35.91
C ASN A 251 13.69 13.11 36.30
N ALA A 252 12.62 13.07 35.51
CA ALA A 252 11.55 12.09 35.65
C ALA A 252 11.54 11.19 34.40
N LYS A 253 11.99 9.94 34.61
CA LYS A 253 11.83 8.82 33.67
C LYS A 253 10.39 8.81 33.16
N LYS A 254 10.20 9.16 31.89
CA LYS A 254 8.93 9.04 31.17
C LYS A 254 8.63 7.55 31.01
N GLN A 255 7.80 7.02 31.90
CA GLN A 255 7.24 5.68 31.81
C GLN A 255 6.47 5.62 30.48
N LYS A 256 6.98 4.82 29.54
CA LYS A 256 6.41 4.60 28.22
C LYS A 256 5.10 3.83 28.41
N SER A 257 3.96 4.51 28.38
CA SER A 257 2.65 3.85 28.34
C SER A 257 2.55 3.09 27.03
N THR A 258 2.57 1.76 27.11
CA THR A 258 2.26 0.87 26.00
C THR A 258 0.84 1.17 25.52
N GLY A 259 0.67 1.35 24.20
CA GLY A 259 -0.57 1.80 23.56
C GLY A 259 -1.79 1.00 24.00
N GLN A 260 -2.83 1.72 24.40
CA GLN A 260 -4.19 1.20 24.44
C GLN A 260 -4.64 1.03 22.98
N GLY A 261 -4.75 -0.22 22.53
CA GLY A 261 -5.51 -0.54 21.32
C GLY A 261 -7.01 -0.34 21.57
N ASN A 262 -7.79 -0.29 20.50
CA ASN A 262 -9.22 0.07 20.48
C ASN A 262 -10.19 -0.98 21.06
N ALA A 263 -9.69 -1.89 21.91
CA ALA A 263 -10.56 -2.78 22.66
C ALA A 263 -11.33 -1.97 23.73
N PRO A 264 -12.57 -2.36 24.09
CA PRO A 264 -13.31 -1.71 25.16
C PRO A 264 -12.43 -1.50 26.40
N PRO A 265 -12.60 -0.42 27.18
CA PRO A 265 -11.74 -0.14 28.31
C PRO A 265 -11.60 -1.37 29.22
N GLY A 266 -10.36 -1.81 29.43
CA GLY A 266 -10.02 -3.02 30.18
C GLY A 266 -9.93 -4.32 29.37
N LYS A 267 -10.00 -4.27 28.04
CA LYS A 267 -9.85 -5.43 27.14
C LYS A 267 -8.64 -5.33 26.20
N VAL A 268 -8.20 -6.45 25.61
CA VAL A 268 -7.13 -6.55 24.61
C VAL A 268 -7.44 -7.54 23.49
N GLY A 269 -6.98 -7.19 22.28
CA GLY A 269 -7.00 -8.04 21.10
C GLY A 269 -8.39 -8.28 20.51
N SER A 270 -8.45 -8.90 19.33
CA SER A 270 -9.72 -9.20 18.65
C SER A 270 -10.63 -10.16 19.41
N LYS A 271 -10.10 -10.94 20.37
CA LYS A 271 -10.89 -11.80 21.26
C LYS A 271 -11.44 -11.10 22.50
N HIS A 272 -11.23 -9.79 22.65
CA HIS A 272 -11.74 -9.02 23.80
C HIS A 272 -11.36 -9.67 25.15
N MET A 273 -10.11 -10.15 25.26
CA MET A 273 -9.57 -10.71 26.50
C MET A 273 -9.38 -9.59 27.53
N ASP A 274 -9.39 -9.89 28.83
CA ASP A 274 -9.08 -8.87 29.85
C ASP A 274 -7.65 -8.32 29.68
N ASP A 275 -7.47 -7.00 29.83
CA ASP A 275 -6.16 -6.31 29.76
C ASP A 275 -5.31 -6.50 31.03
N ASN A 276 -5.79 -7.33 31.96
CA ASN A 276 -5.00 -7.70 33.13
C ASN A 276 -3.79 -8.52 32.69
N GLU A 277 -2.60 -8.09 33.11
CA GLU A 277 -1.37 -8.82 32.85
C GLU A 277 -1.47 -10.23 33.46
N PRO A 278 -1.32 -11.29 32.67
CA PRO A 278 -1.62 -12.65 33.12
C PRO A 278 -0.62 -13.19 34.13
N ALA A 279 0.57 -12.58 34.21
CA ALA A 279 1.66 -12.89 35.13
C ALA A 279 2.62 -11.69 35.18
N PRO A 280 3.62 -11.65 36.09
CA PRO A 280 4.63 -10.61 36.08
C PRO A 280 5.44 -10.56 34.77
N ARG A 281 5.75 -9.35 34.26
CA ARG A 281 6.60 -9.14 33.07
C ARG A 281 8.06 -9.47 33.31
N GLY A 282 8.67 -10.24 32.42
CA GLY A 282 10.09 -10.59 32.49
C GLY A 282 11.04 -9.40 32.39
N SER A 283 12.33 -9.64 32.62
CA SER A 283 13.37 -8.62 32.44
C SER A 283 14.68 -9.25 31.95
N ALA A 284 15.70 -8.45 31.68
CA ALA A 284 17.03 -8.99 31.38
C ALA A 284 17.61 -9.78 32.58
N ASP A 285 17.23 -9.40 33.80
CA ASP A 285 17.69 -10.00 35.05
C ASP A 285 16.82 -11.18 35.51
N ARG A 286 15.53 -11.17 35.15
CA ARG A 286 14.59 -12.27 35.39
C ARG A 286 14.30 -12.93 34.07
N LEU A 287 14.95 -14.07 33.80
CA LEU A 287 14.74 -14.88 32.59
C LEU A 287 13.98 -16.16 32.93
N PRO A 288 13.10 -16.64 32.04
CA PRO A 288 12.41 -17.90 32.24
C PRO A 288 13.37 -19.08 32.02
N LYS A 289 12.96 -20.29 32.41
CA LYS A 289 13.68 -21.54 32.11
C LYS A 289 13.24 -22.09 30.74
N LYS A 290 14.11 -22.88 30.11
CA LYS A 290 13.73 -23.66 28.92
C LYS A 290 12.64 -24.67 29.30
N GLY A 291 11.56 -24.71 28.53
CA GLY A 291 10.37 -25.53 28.80
C GLY A 291 9.30 -24.85 29.64
N GLN A 292 9.56 -23.65 30.17
CA GLN A 292 8.61 -22.94 31.01
C GLN A 292 7.42 -22.39 30.20
N LYS A 293 6.25 -22.31 30.84
CA LYS A 293 5.07 -21.64 30.29
C LYS A 293 5.25 -20.14 30.27
N ILE A 294 4.89 -19.54 29.14
CA ILE A 294 5.07 -18.11 28.88
C ILE A 294 3.89 -17.58 28.09
N THR A 295 3.52 -16.33 28.37
CA THR A 295 2.44 -15.63 27.69
C THR A 295 2.99 -14.34 27.09
N TRP A 296 2.53 -13.96 25.90
CA TRP A 296 2.90 -12.69 25.26
C TRP A 296 1.69 -12.08 24.56
N LYS A 297 1.78 -10.78 24.26
CA LYS A 297 0.71 -10.05 23.57
C LYS A 297 0.89 -10.20 22.06
N ALA A 298 -0.18 -10.56 21.36
CA ALA A 298 -0.27 -10.67 19.90
C ALA A 298 -1.60 -10.09 19.40
N MET A 299 -1.82 -10.05 18.08
CA MET A 299 -3.04 -9.47 17.48
C MET A 299 -4.37 -9.97 18.09
N PRO A 300 -4.57 -11.30 18.33
CA PRO A 300 -5.82 -11.75 18.93
C PRO A 300 -5.95 -11.50 20.44
N GLY A 301 -4.92 -10.98 21.11
CA GLY A 301 -4.86 -10.81 22.57
C GLY A 301 -3.63 -11.50 23.17
N PHE A 302 -3.79 -12.09 24.35
CA PHE A 302 -2.72 -12.87 24.97
C PHE A 302 -2.63 -14.27 24.37
N VAL A 303 -1.40 -14.68 24.05
CA VAL A 303 -1.09 -16.00 23.49
C VAL A 303 -0.20 -16.75 24.46
N ASN A 304 -0.61 -17.98 24.79
CA ASN A 304 0.17 -18.90 25.61
C ASN A 304 1.10 -19.74 24.75
N GLY A 305 2.26 -20.06 25.30
CA GLY A 305 3.22 -20.94 24.68
C GLY A 305 4.26 -21.45 25.66
N THR A 306 5.30 -22.04 25.10
CA THR A 306 6.35 -22.71 25.84
C THR A 306 7.72 -22.22 25.37
N VAL A 307 8.60 -21.86 26.31
CA VAL A 307 9.97 -21.41 26.01
C VAL A 307 10.76 -22.57 25.42
N THR A 308 11.22 -22.42 24.19
CA THR A 308 12.04 -23.42 23.50
C THR A 308 13.53 -23.18 23.70
N GLU A 309 13.95 -21.90 23.64
CA GLU A 309 15.35 -21.53 23.78
C GLU A 309 15.49 -20.08 24.30
N ILE A 310 16.58 -19.81 25.03
CA ILE A 310 16.94 -18.46 25.49
C ILE A 310 18.27 -18.10 24.83
N LEU A 311 18.25 -17.06 24.02
CA LEU A 311 19.42 -16.61 23.27
C LEU A 311 20.11 -15.48 24.02
N THR A 312 21.39 -15.68 24.32
CA THR A 312 22.29 -14.67 24.89
C THR A 312 23.40 -14.26 23.91
N SER A 313 23.37 -14.81 22.70
CA SER A 313 24.25 -14.47 21.57
C SER A 313 23.48 -14.63 20.26
N GLY A 314 23.92 -13.92 19.21
CA GLY A 314 23.30 -13.99 17.89
C GLY A 314 23.19 -15.42 17.37
N LYS A 315 22.00 -15.81 16.87
CA LYS A 315 21.73 -17.15 16.36
C LYS A 315 20.66 -17.09 15.28
N LYS A 316 20.74 -18.00 14.29
CA LYS A 316 19.67 -18.21 13.33
C LYS A 316 18.56 -19.09 13.94
N VAL A 317 17.33 -18.59 13.96
CA VAL A 317 16.13 -19.28 14.44
C VAL A 317 15.12 -19.26 13.30
N ASP A 318 14.64 -20.44 12.88
CA ASP A 318 13.62 -20.56 11.82
C ASP A 318 14.02 -19.84 10.52
N GLY A 319 15.29 -20.00 10.12
CA GLY A 319 15.86 -19.34 8.93
C GLY A 319 16.24 -17.86 9.10
N LYS A 320 15.83 -17.21 10.21
CA LYS A 320 16.03 -15.77 10.46
C LYS A 320 17.14 -15.51 11.46
N ASP A 321 17.99 -14.51 11.18
CA ASP A 321 19.06 -14.10 12.09
C ASP A 321 18.50 -13.27 13.25
N VAL A 322 18.65 -13.78 14.47
CA VAL A 322 18.23 -13.11 15.71
C VAL A 322 19.45 -12.50 16.38
N LYS A 323 19.45 -11.17 16.52
CA LYS A 323 20.50 -10.44 17.26
C LYS A 323 20.21 -10.46 18.76
N ALA A 324 20.88 -11.35 19.48
CA ALA A 324 20.81 -11.45 20.93
C ALA A 324 22.18 -11.20 21.57
N SER A 325 22.17 -10.72 22.82
CA SER A 325 23.38 -10.50 23.62
C SER A 325 23.10 -10.78 25.09
N LYS A 326 24.13 -10.85 25.94
CA LYS A 326 23.95 -11.02 27.39
C LYS A 326 23.14 -9.89 28.02
N SER A 327 23.27 -8.67 27.51
CA SER A 327 22.54 -7.48 27.98
C SER A 327 21.16 -7.28 27.32
N ASP A 328 20.90 -7.93 26.19
CA ASP A 328 19.60 -7.94 25.49
C ASP A 328 19.30 -9.37 25.03
N PRO A 329 18.92 -10.26 25.96
CA PRO A 329 18.59 -11.63 25.64
C PRO A 329 17.29 -11.71 24.83
N LYS A 330 17.15 -12.74 24.00
CA LYS A 330 15.93 -13.02 23.23
C LYS A 330 15.35 -14.37 23.63
N LEU A 331 14.04 -14.42 23.84
CA LEU A 331 13.30 -15.62 24.17
C LEU A 331 12.70 -16.19 22.89
N VAL A 332 13.03 -17.44 22.58
CA VAL A 332 12.42 -18.21 21.51
C VAL A 332 11.36 -19.09 22.15
N MET A 333 10.11 -18.93 21.72
CA MET A 333 8.97 -19.66 22.27
C MET A 333 8.08 -20.20 21.16
N LYS A 334 7.38 -21.29 21.47
CA LYS A 334 6.43 -21.94 20.56
C LYS A 334 5.02 -21.71 21.06
N SER A 335 4.13 -21.23 20.21
CA SER A 335 2.71 -21.04 20.52
C SER A 335 2.01 -22.38 20.72
N ASP A 336 1.27 -22.52 21.81
CA ASP A 336 0.51 -23.74 22.11
C ASP A 336 -0.69 -23.89 21.16
N SER A 337 -1.27 -22.77 20.67
CA SER A 337 -2.43 -22.78 19.79
C SER A 337 -2.09 -22.94 18.30
N SER A 338 -0.98 -22.34 17.85
CA SER A 338 -0.62 -22.32 16.42
C SER A 338 0.60 -23.17 16.08
N GLY A 339 1.36 -23.63 17.07
CA GLY A 339 2.63 -24.33 16.86
C GLY A 339 3.76 -23.48 16.26
N LYS A 340 3.51 -22.19 15.98
CA LYS A 340 4.49 -21.29 15.37
C LYS A 340 5.54 -20.85 16.39
N VAL A 341 6.78 -20.69 15.93
CA VAL A 341 7.89 -20.14 16.70
C VAL A 341 7.81 -18.61 16.66
N CYS A 342 7.95 -17.97 17.82
CA CYS A 342 8.12 -16.52 17.92
C CYS A 342 9.33 -16.17 18.78
N VAL A 343 9.84 -14.96 18.57
CA VAL A 343 11.02 -14.44 19.25
C VAL A 343 10.71 -13.08 19.84
N HIS A 344 10.81 -12.94 21.16
CA HIS A 344 10.55 -11.70 21.88
C HIS A 344 11.67 -11.36 22.86
N LYS A 345 11.67 -10.12 23.34
CA LYS A 345 12.45 -9.71 24.51
C LYS A 345 11.75 -10.17 25.80
N PRO A 346 12.48 -10.39 26.91
CA PRO A 346 11.86 -10.78 28.17
C PRO A 346 10.81 -9.80 28.70
N ASP A 347 10.97 -8.50 28.44
CA ASP A 347 10.07 -7.43 28.87
C ASP A 347 8.70 -7.44 28.17
N ALA A 348 8.61 -8.12 27.03
CA ALA A 348 7.37 -8.29 26.25
C ALA A 348 6.62 -9.59 26.61
N CYS A 349 7.11 -10.34 27.60
CA CYS A 349 6.57 -11.63 27.97
C CYS A 349 6.24 -11.70 29.47
N PHE A 350 5.24 -12.50 29.79
CA PHE A 350 4.66 -12.68 31.12
C PHE A 350 4.81 -14.15 31.53
N TYR A 351 5.35 -14.39 32.73
CA TYR A 351 5.51 -15.73 33.28
C TYR A 351 5.73 -15.65 34.78
N GLU A 352 5.26 -16.69 35.47
CA GLU A 352 5.46 -16.90 36.91
C GLU A 352 6.91 -17.29 37.22
N GLU A 353 7.36 -17.11 38.46
CA GLU A 353 8.59 -17.75 38.93
C GLU A 353 8.31 -19.23 39.24
N GLU A 354 9.21 -20.11 38.81
CA GLU A 354 9.11 -21.56 39.01
C GLU A 354 10.14 -22.08 40.01
#